data_AF-A0A1G8ZJT3-F1
#
_entry.id   AF-A0A1G8ZJT3-F1
#
_cell.length_a   1.000
_cell.length_b   1.000
_cell.length_c   1.000
_cell.angle_alpha   90.00
_cell.angle_beta   90.00
_cell.angle_gamma   90.00
#
_symmetry.space_group_name_H-M   'P 1'
#
loop_
_entity.id
_entity.type
_entity.pdbx_description
1 polymer ?
#
loop_
_entity_poly.entity_id
_entity_poly.type
_entity_poly.pdbx_seq_one_letter_code
_entity_poly.pdbx_strand_id
1 'polypeptide(L)'
;MGHTPVHASWLNQIEIFFSIVQRKVVAPDDFTDLDQVRDRLRRFEDRYNATAQPFQWRFTTSDLDDLLARLDRHAVTDLPEESSTALSA
;
A
#
# COMPACT_ATOMS: atom_id res chain seq x y z
N MET A 1 8.84 -9.69 20.27
CA MET A 1 7.42 -9.41 20.59
C MET A 1 7.34 -7.94 21.00
N GLY A 2 7.05 -7.06 20.05
CA GLY A 2 6.98 -5.61 20.29
C GLY A 2 5.57 -5.17 20.67
N HIS A 3 5.44 -4.33 21.68
CA HIS A 3 4.16 -3.76 22.11
C HIS A 3 3.84 -2.58 21.18
N THR A 4 2.90 -2.75 20.24
CA THR A 4 2.34 -1.61 19.51
C THR A 4 1.38 -0.85 20.43
N PRO A 5 1.30 0.49 20.31
CA PRO A 5 0.25 1.26 20.97
C PRO A 5 -1.12 0.69 20.61
N VAL A 6 -2.06 0.69 21.56
CA VAL A 6 -3.43 0.25 21.30
C VAL A 6 -4.01 1.14 20.18
N HIS A 7 -4.65 0.52 19.19
CA HIS A 7 -5.14 1.13 17.93
C HIS A 7 -4.09 1.50 16.86
N ALA A 8 -2.80 1.28 17.11
CA ALA A 8 -1.73 1.46 16.12
C ALA A 8 -1.28 0.13 15.49
N SER A 9 -2.20 -0.82 15.33
CA SER A 9 -1.91 -2.13 14.74
C SER A 9 -1.47 -2.01 13.28
N TRP A 10 -1.89 -0.95 12.59
CA TRP A 10 -1.42 -0.59 11.25
C TRP A 10 0.11 -0.35 11.15
N LEU A 11 0.77 -0.08 12.28
CA LEU A 11 2.24 0.01 12.36
C LEU A 11 2.90 -1.37 12.49
N ASN A 12 2.12 -2.42 12.75
CA ASN A 12 2.61 -3.77 12.87
C ASN A 12 3.01 -4.31 11.49
N GLN A 13 4.23 -4.83 11.39
CA GLN A 13 4.79 -5.29 10.11
C GLN A 13 4.01 -6.42 9.47
N ILE A 14 3.43 -7.30 10.29
CA ILE A 14 2.64 -8.40 9.77
C ILE A 14 1.37 -7.89 9.07
N GLU A 15 0.78 -6.79 9.55
CA GLU A 15 -0.41 -6.19 8.94
C GLU A 15 -0.07 -5.49 7.61
N ILE A 16 1.09 -4.83 7.55
CA ILE A 16 1.62 -4.27 6.29
C ILE A 16 1.86 -5.38 5.27
N PHE A 17 2.51 -6.48 5.70
CA PHE A 17 2.75 -7.62 4.82
C PHE A 17 1.45 -8.24 4.30
N PHE A 18 0.46 -8.50 5.17
CA PHE A 18 -0.84 -9.02 4.75
C PHE A 18 -1.58 -8.06 3.81
N SER A 19 -1.44 -6.75 4.00
CA SER A 19 -1.99 -5.77 3.06
C SER A 19 -1.36 -5.84 1.66
N ILE A 20 -0.07 -6.16 1.57
CA ILE A 20 0.62 -6.39 0.28
C ILE A 20 0.12 -7.69 -0.36
N VAL A 21 0.04 -8.77 0.42
CA VAL A 21 -0.45 -10.08 -0.05
C VAL A 21 -1.89 -9.95 -0.56
N GLN A 22 -2.76 -9.26 0.17
CA GLN A 22 -4.15 -9.02 -0.25
C GLN A 22 -4.19 -8.36 -1.63
N ARG A 23 -3.43 -7.29 -1.84
CA ARG A 23 -3.48 -6.50 -3.09
C ARG A 23 -2.78 -7.18 -4.27
N LYS A 24 -1.71 -7.93 -4.03
CA LYS A 24 -0.86 -8.50 -5.10
C LYS A 24 -1.12 -9.98 -5.40
N VAL A 25 -1.64 -10.71 -4.43
CA VAL A 25 -1.83 -12.16 -4.53
C VAL A 25 -3.31 -12.49 -4.55
N VAL A 26 -4.08 -11.99 -3.57
CA VAL A 26 -5.47 -12.40 -3.37
C VAL A 26 -6.43 -11.62 -4.27
N ALA A 27 -6.10 -10.39 -4.66
CA ALA A 27 -6.93 -9.60 -5.56
C ALA A 27 -6.51 -9.79 -7.04
N PRO A 28 -7.48 -9.92 -7.97
CA PRO A 28 -8.89 -10.25 -7.73
C PRO A 28 -9.07 -11.67 -7.15
N ASP A 29 -10.17 -11.91 -6.44
CA ASP A 29 -10.48 -13.19 -5.79
C ASP A 29 -11.18 -14.14 -6.78
N ASP A 30 -10.46 -14.50 -7.85
CA ASP A 30 -10.98 -15.26 -9.00
C ASP A 30 -10.55 -16.75 -8.99
N PHE A 31 -10.26 -17.29 -7.81
CA PHE A 31 -9.79 -18.66 -7.65
C PHE A 31 -10.92 -19.68 -7.72
N THR A 32 -10.69 -20.77 -8.45
CA THR A 32 -11.67 -21.88 -8.53
C THR A 32 -11.40 -22.97 -7.51
N ASP A 33 -10.22 -22.97 -6.88
CA ASP A 33 -9.81 -23.96 -5.88
C ASP A 33 -8.73 -23.42 -4.93
N LEU A 34 -8.65 -24.01 -3.73
CA LEU A 34 -7.71 -23.62 -2.69
C LEU A 34 -6.25 -23.92 -3.06
N ASP A 35 -5.97 -24.93 -3.88
CA ASP A 35 -4.59 -25.21 -4.29
C ASP A 35 -4.03 -24.11 -5.20
N GLN A 36 -4.88 -23.44 -5.98
CA GLN A 36 -4.46 -22.28 -6.79
C GLN A 36 -4.00 -21.11 -5.91
N VAL A 37 -4.70 -20.86 -4.81
CA VAL A 37 -4.31 -19.83 -3.83
C VAL A 37 -2.97 -20.17 -3.20
N ARG A 38 -2.80 -21.44 -2.79
CA ARG A 38 -1.55 -21.94 -2.18
C ARG A 38 -0.35 -21.77 -3.11
N ASP A 39 -0.51 -22.16 -4.37
CA ASP A 39 0.55 -22.05 -5.37
C ASP A 39 0.89 -20.60 -5.69
N ARG A 40 -0.11 -19.73 -5.79
CA ARG A 40 0.12 -18.30 -6.04
C ARG A 40 0.85 -17.64 -4.87
N LEU A 41 0.50 -18.00 -3.62
CA LEU A 41 1.20 -17.55 -2.42
C LEU A 41 2.66 -18.00 -2.41
N ARG A 42 2.95 -19.27 -2.69
CA ARG A 42 4.34 -19.77 -2.75
C ARG A 42 5.18 -19.05 -3.80
N ARG A 43 4.66 -18.91 -5.03
CA ARG A 43 5.37 -18.18 -6.10
C ARG A 43 5.58 -16.71 -5.75
N PHE A 44 4.61 -16.09 -5.07
CA PHE A 44 4.76 -14.73 -4.58
C PHE A 44 5.85 -14.65 -3.51
N GLU A 45 5.87 -15.56 -2.54
CA GLU A 45 6.89 -15.62 -1.49
C GLU A 45 8.30 -15.75 -2.09
N ASP A 46 8.52 -16.70 -2.99
CA ASP A 46 9.82 -16.91 -3.65
C ASP A 46 10.31 -15.64 -4.35
N ARG A 47 9.42 -14.98 -5.13
CA ARG A 47 9.75 -13.75 -5.85
C ARG A 47 9.96 -12.57 -4.91
N TYR A 48 9.10 -12.44 -3.91
CA TYR A 48 9.15 -11.34 -2.95
C TYR A 48 10.44 -11.43 -2.14
N ASN A 49 10.78 -12.59 -1.61
CA ASN A 49 12.01 -12.83 -0.86
C ASN A 49 13.28 -12.60 -1.68
N ALA A 50 13.28 -12.92 -2.98
CA ALA A 50 14.43 -12.68 -3.85
C ALA A 50 14.77 -11.19 -4.05
N THR A 51 13.79 -10.29 -3.85
CA THR A 51 13.94 -8.84 -4.06
C THR A 51 13.64 -8.02 -2.81
N ALA A 52 13.28 -8.68 -1.71
CA ALA A 52 12.83 -8.03 -0.50
C ALA A 52 13.97 -7.23 0.10
N GLN A 53 13.75 -5.93 0.24
CA GLN A 53 14.57 -5.10 1.10
C GLN A 53 13.99 -5.13 2.51
N PRO A 54 14.83 -5.12 3.55
CA PRO A 54 14.36 -4.96 4.92
C PRO A 54 13.48 -3.72 5.03
N PHE A 55 12.33 -3.86 5.67
CA PHE A 55 11.50 -2.71 5.98
C PHE A 55 12.30 -1.73 6.86
N GLN A 56 12.39 -0.48 6.42
CA GLN A 56 13.00 0.60 7.20
C GLN A 56 12.07 0.88 8.39
N TRP A 57 12.48 0.42 9.58
CA TRP A 57 11.69 0.51 10.81
C TRP A 57 11.57 1.91 11.39
N ARG A 58 12.49 2.81 11.01
CA ARG A 58 12.55 4.15 11.56
C ARG A 58 11.73 5.08 10.66
N PHE A 59 10.49 5.29 11.04
CA PHE A 59 9.67 6.36 10.48
C PHE A 59 9.86 7.62 11.33
N THR A 60 10.60 8.57 10.79
CA THR A 60 10.93 9.83 11.44
C THR A 60 9.90 10.91 11.13
N THR A 61 9.97 12.03 11.84
CA THR A 61 9.17 13.21 11.49
C THR A 61 9.47 13.72 10.08
N SER A 62 10.72 13.61 9.62
CA SER A 62 11.08 13.97 8.25
C SER A 62 10.41 13.05 7.22
N ASP A 63 10.30 11.75 7.50
CA ASP A 63 9.57 10.81 6.64
C ASP A 63 8.06 11.15 6.57
N LEU A 64 7.50 11.69 7.67
CA LEU A 64 6.13 12.19 7.69
C LEU A 64 5.97 13.44 6.82
N ASP A 65 6.88 14.40 6.94
CA ASP A 65 6.85 15.63 6.13
C ASP A 65 6.94 15.30 4.63
N ASP A 66 7.84 14.37 4.27
CA ASP A 66 7.98 13.88 2.90
C ASP A 66 6.72 13.18 2.38
N LEU A 67 6.06 12.39 3.25
CA LEU A 67 4.81 11.71 2.93
C LEU A 67 3.67 12.72 2.69
N LEU A 68 3.50 13.70 3.57
CA LEU A 68 2.50 14.75 3.42
C LEU A 68 2.71 15.54 2.13
N ALA A 69 3.96 15.94 1.85
CA ALA A 69 4.28 16.65 0.62
C ALA A 69 3.99 15.81 -0.65
N ARG A 70 4.18 14.49 -0.60
CA ARG A 70 3.84 13.58 -1.71
C ARG A 70 2.34 13.48 -1.95
N LEU A 71 1.54 13.44 -0.87
CA LEU A 71 0.08 13.39 -0.95
C LEU A 71 -0.49 14.68 -1.53
N ASP A 72 0.01 15.84 -1.09
CA ASP A 72 -0.41 17.14 -1.63
C ASP A 72 -0.16 17.24 -3.14
N ARG A 73 1.00 16.78 -3.62
CA ARG A 73 1.31 16.74 -5.07
C ARG A 73 0.34 15.86 -5.87
N HIS A 74 -0.10 14.74 -5.30
CA HIS A 74 -1.10 13.88 -5.96
C HIS A 74 -2.50 14.51 -5.92
N ALA A 75 -2.89 15.14 -4.81
CA ALA A 75 -4.17 15.84 -4.69
C ALA A 75 -4.31 16.98 -5.71
N VAL A 76 -3.22 17.69 -6.01
CA VAL A 76 -3.18 18.75 -7.05
C VAL A 76 -3.35 18.18 -8.46
N THR A 77 -2.90 16.93 -8.70
CA THR A 77 -2.98 16.30 -10.03
C THR A 77 -4.41 15.80 -10.35
N ASP A 78 -5.21 15.50 -9.33
CA ASP A 78 -6.60 15.01 -9.46
C ASP A 78 -7.67 16.12 -9.49
N LEU A 79 -7.28 17.41 -9.52
CA LEU A 79 -8.22 18.50 -9.76
C LEU A 79 -8.60 18.50 -11.24
N PRO A 80 -9.88 18.25 -11.61
CA PRO A 80 -10.33 18.48 -12.97
C PRO A 80 -10.17 19.97 -13.27
N GLU A 81 -9.62 20.30 -14.43
CA GLU A 81 -9.73 21.64 -15.03
C GLU A 81 -11.21 22.01 -15.11
N GLU A 82 -11.74 22.67 -14.07
CA GLU A 82 -13.13 23.08 -14.01
C GLU A 82 -13.39 24.10 -15.12
N SER A 83 -14.03 23.62 -16.19
CA SER A 83 -15.04 24.33 -16.98
C SER A 83 -14.81 25.83 -17.12
N SER A 84 -13.74 26.21 -17.83
CA SER A 84 -13.59 27.55 -18.39
C SER A 84 -14.55 27.74 -19.57
N THR A 85 -15.87 27.73 -19.32
CA THR A 85 -16.88 28.30 -20.22
C THR A 85 -18.20 28.56 -19.48
N ALA A 86 -18.17 29.44 -18.49
CA ALA A 86 -19.39 30.02 -17.94
C ALA A 86 -19.18 31.47 -17.49
N LEU A 87 -18.56 32.30 -18.35
CA LEU A 87 -18.75 33.74 -18.29
C LEU A 87 -18.31 34.39 -19.61
N SER A 88 -19.23 34.56 -20.56
CA SER A 88 -19.30 35.75 -21.43
C SER A 88 -20.47 35.66 -22.42
N ALA A 89 -21.29 36.71 -22.37
CA ALA A 89 -22.36 37.14 -23.28
C ALA A 89 -23.75 36.51 -23.11
#